data_AF-A0A366DLK9-F1
#
_entry.id   AF-A0A366DLK9-F1
#
_cell.length_a   1.000
_cell.length_b   1.000
_cell.length_c   1.000
_cell.angle_alpha   90.00
_cell.angle_beta   90.00
_cell.angle_gamma   90.00
#
_symmetry.space_group_name_H-M   'P 1'
#
loop_
_entity.id
_entity.type
_entity.pdbx_description
1 polymer ?
#
loop_
_entity_poly.entity_id
_entity_poly.type
_entity_poly.pdbx_seq_one_letter_code
_entity_poly.pdbx_strand_id
1 'polypeptide(L)'
;MSNRFTSKILTGLMLVAALSLSQPLSAKAGPAEGDLEGAKLSGLLQQSGIQCSDAKGLNCSAGNYEVTIHSDCAVAPYYGAIYGGPAKLSAGAGGSDQNVVATLAEDQLVCIKATAKTGISDAEYFIMAMPIDRFDKCDGVDVLCRVSAPLSEPYRTTMENCKQLKSGKILSCPQGWVQADAIEPYPNGLE
;
A
#
# COMPACT_ATOMS: atom_id res chain seq x y z
N MET A 1 9.44 -79.67 25.74
CA MET A 1 9.16 -78.79 24.59
C MET A 1 9.54 -77.37 25.03
N SER A 2 10.73 -76.87 24.69
CA SER A 2 11.00 -76.01 23.50
C SER A 2 10.17 -74.71 23.60
N ASN A 3 10.70 -73.48 23.63
CA ASN A 3 11.98 -72.93 23.19
C ASN A 3 12.30 -71.60 23.90
N ARG A 4 13.60 -71.27 23.95
CA ARG A 4 14.17 -69.94 24.22
C ARG A 4 13.74 -68.94 23.13
N PHE A 5 13.65 -67.64 23.44
CA PHE A 5 14.38 -66.58 22.72
C PHE A 5 14.29 -65.25 23.48
N THR A 6 15.44 -64.82 23.98
CA THR A 6 15.75 -63.48 24.48
C THR A 6 15.78 -62.50 23.31
N SER A 7 15.20 -61.30 23.46
CA SER A 7 15.58 -60.14 22.65
C SER A 7 15.49 -58.87 23.48
N LYS A 8 16.65 -58.23 23.68
CA LYS A 8 16.82 -56.89 24.24
C LYS A 8 16.52 -55.89 23.13
N ILE A 9 15.67 -54.90 23.36
CA ILE A 9 15.64 -53.69 22.53
C ILE A 9 15.76 -52.46 23.41
N LEU A 10 16.76 -51.69 23.03
CA LEU A 10 17.33 -50.48 23.59
C LEU A 10 16.50 -49.26 23.12
N THR A 11 16.40 -48.25 23.98
CA THR A 11 16.34 -46.80 23.68
C THR A 11 15.48 -46.25 22.53
N GLY A 12 14.60 -45.31 22.86
CA GLY A 12 14.03 -44.36 21.90
C GLY A 12 13.19 -43.27 22.57
N LEU A 13 13.85 -42.34 23.27
CA LEU A 13 13.23 -41.11 23.76
C LEU A 13 13.09 -40.14 22.57
N MET A 14 11.93 -40.11 21.93
CA MET A 14 11.59 -39.11 20.91
C MET A 14 10.92 -37.91 21.59
N LEU A 15 11.70 -36.86 21.88
CA LEU A 15 11.15 -35.51 22.08
C LEU A 15 10.76 -34.97 20.69
N VAL A 16 9.47 -34.90 20.41
CA VAL A 16 8.95 -34.16 19.25
C VAL A 16 8.77 -32.71 19.70
N ALA A 17 9.76 -31.86 19.44
CA ALA A 17 9.61 -30.42 19.57
C ALA A 17 8.73 -29.91 18.42
N ALA A 18 7.47 -29.59 18.73
CA ALA A 18 6.56 -28.91 17.82
C ALA A 18 7.00 -27.44 17.67
N LEU A 19 7.94 -27.19 16.76
CA LEU A 19 8.25 -25.85 16.26
C LEU A 19 7.02 -25.34 15.50
N SER A 20 6.21 -24.54 16.18
CA SER A 20 5.11 -23.79 15.59
C SER A 20 5.73 -22.69 14.73
N LEU A 21 5.93 -22.99 13.44
CA LEU A 21 6.29 -22.00 12.43
C LEU A 21 5.08 -21.12 12.17
N SER A 22 4.99 -20.01 12.92
CA SER A 22 4.12 -18.89 12.58
C SER A 22 4.65 -18.27 11.28
N GLN A 23 4.15 -18.74 10.13
CA GLN A 23 4.42 -18.07 8.87
C GLN A 23 3.74 -16.71 8.91
N PRO A 24 4.43 -15.59 8.61
CA PRO A 24 3.75 -14.34 8.36
C PRO A 24 2.87 -14.55 7.13
N LEU A 25 1.56 -14.37 7.30
CA LEU A 25 0.64 -14.17 6.19
C LEU A 25 1.07 -12.89 5.48
N SER A 26 1.94 -13.02 4.47
CA SER A 26 2.01 -12.01 3.43
C SER A 26 0.66 -12.02 2.74
N ALA A 27 -0.22 -11.11 3.14
CA ALA A 27 -1.40 -10.78 2.37
C ALA A 27 -0.92 -10.30 1.00
N LYS A 28 -0.89 -11.20 0.01
CA LYS A 28 -0.80 -10.78 -1.38
C LYS A 28 -2.12 -10.10 -1.69
N ALA A 29 -2.09 -8.77 -1.79
CA ALA A 29 -3.08 -8.07 -2.61
C ALA A 29 -3.10 -8.78 -3.97
N GLY A 30 -4.27 -9.31 -4.33
CA GLY A 30 -4.46 -9.97 -5.62
C GLY A 30 -4.17 -8.99 -6.77
N PRO A 31 -3.81 -9.49 -7.96
CA PRO A 31 -3.74 -8.63 -9.13
C PRO A 31 -5.08 -7.91 -9.31
N ALA A 32 -5.06 -6.62 -9.63
CA ALA A 32 -6.26 -5.82 -9.85
C ALA A 32 -7.13 -6.49 -10.94
N GLU A 33 -8.23 -7.13 -10.53
CA GLU A 33 -9.28 -7.56 -11.45
C GLU A 33 -10.07 -6.32 -11.89
N GLY A 34 -9.60 -5.68 -12.96
CA GLY A 34 -10.47 -5.19 -14.04
C GLY A 34 -11.13 -3.81 -13.96
N ASP A 35 -10.75 -2.90 -13.05
CA ASP A 35 -11.33 -1.55 -13.00
C ASP A 35 -10.41 -0.42 -13.49
N LEU A 36 -9.11 -0.69 -13.59
CA LEU A 36 -8.08 0.26 -14.01
C LEU A 36 -7.54 -0.08 -15.42
N GLU A 37 -8.31 0.28 -16.45
CA GLU A 37 -7.97 0.00 -17.85
C GLU A 37 -7.91 1.28 -18.72
N GLY A 38 -7.39 1.12 -19.94
CA GLY A 38 -7.42 2.16 -20.98
C GLY A 38 -6.79 3.49 -20.53
N ALA A 39 -7.56 4.57 -20.61
CA ALA A 39 -7.08 5.91 -20.28
C ALA A 39 -6.68 6.07 -18.80
N LYS A 40 -7.31 5.33 -17.88
CA LYS A 40 -6.98 5.40 -16.44
C LYS A 40 -5.61 4.77 -16.18
N LEU A 41 -5.38 3.58 -16.74
CA LEU A 41 -4.09 2.91 -16.68
C LEU A 41 -3.01 3.77 -17.34
N SER A 42 -3.25 4.25 -18.56
CA SER A 42 -2.29 5.11 -19.26
C SER A 42 -1.94 6.37 -18.47
N GLY A 43 -2.92 6.98 -17.80
CA GLY A 43 -2.70 8.14 -16.94
C GLY A 43 -1.85 7.80 -15.71
N LEU A 44 -2.11 6.66 -15.06
CA LEU A 44 -1.28 6.16 -13.96
C LEU A 44 0.17 5.94 -14.41
N LEU A 45 0.39 5.20 -15.51
CA LEU A 45 1.72 4.91 -16.02
C LEU A 45 2.50 6.19 -16.33
N GLN A 46 1.85 7.16 -16.99
CA GLN A 46 2.47 8.44 -17.31
C GLN A 46 2.85 9.25 -16.06
N GLN A 47 1.96 9.30 -15.06
CA GLN A 47 2.18 10.11 -13.85
C GLN A 47 3.20 9.52 -12.90
N SER A 48 3.31 8.20 -12.88
CA SER A 48 4.20 7.45 -11.99
C SER A 48 5.55 7.10 -12.62
N GLY A 49 5.64 7.14 -13.95
CA GLY A 49 6.81 6.61 -14.67
C GLY A 49 6.90 5.09 -14.64
N ILE A 50 5.83 4.39 -14.24
CA ILE A 50 5.75 2.92 -14.31
C ILE A 50 5.75 2.49 -15.78
N GLN A 51 6.55 1.46 -16.07
CA GLN A 51 6.61 0.82 -17.38
C GLN A 51 6.12 -0.62 -17.23
N CYS A 52 5.19 -1.05 -18.07
CA CYS A 52 4.69 -2.41 -18.08
C CYS A 52 4.98 -3.06 -19.43
N SER A 53 5.28 -4.36 -19.41
CA SER A 53 5.53 -5.11 -20.64
C SER A 53 4.27 -5.37 -21.47
N ASP A 54 3.08 -5.26 -20.86
CA ASP A 54 1.80 -5.41 -21.53
C ASP A 54 0.81 -4.28 -21.22
N ALA A 55 -0.22 -4.19 -22.07
CA ALA A 55 -1.28 -3.19 -21.96
C ALA A 55 -2.28 -3.49 -20.84
N LYS A 56 -2.13 -4.61 -20.12
CA LYS A 56 -3.00 -5.01 -19.00
C LYS A 56 -2.43 -4.59 -17.64
N GLY A 57 -1.25 -3.97 -17.63
CA GLY A 57 -0.60 -3.55 -16.39
C GLY A 57 0.03 -4.70 -15.61
N LEU A 58 0.49 -5.76 -16.30
CA LEU A 58 1.27 -6.83 -15.69
C LEU A 58 2.76 -6.70 -16.02
N ASN A 59 3.58 -7.31 -15.17
CA ASN A 59 5.04 -7.27 -15.24
C ASN A 59 5.55 -5.83 -15.37
N CYS A 60 5.19 -5.00 -14.39
CA CYS A 60 5.53 -3.59 -14.36
C CYS A 60 6.78 -3.32 -13.54
N SER A 61 7.49 -2.25 -13.88
CA SER A 61 8.65 -1.77 -13.14
C SER A 61 8.69 -0.25 -13.08
N ALA A 62 9.40 0.27 -12.08
CA ALA A 62 9.77 1.67 -11.98
C ALA A 62 11.21 1.72 -11.45
N GLY A 63 12.15 2.21 -12.26
CA GLY A 63 13.57 2.10 -11.94
C GLY A 63 14.00 0.63 -11.77
N ASN A 64 14.54 0.29 -10.60
CA ASN A 64 14.98 -1.05 -10.23
C ASN A 64 13.93 -1.87 -9.45
N TYR A 65 12.71 -1.36 -9.30
CA TYR A 65 11.66 -2.03 -8.53
C TYR A 65 10.71 -2.85 -9.42
N GLU A 66 10.25 -3.97 -8.89
CA GLU A 66 9.07 -4.67 -9.41
C GLU A 66 7.82 -3.96 -8.90
N VAL A 67 6.85 -3.68 -9.77
CA VAL A 67 5.67 -2.89 -9.43
C VAL A 67 4.39 -3.69 -9.61
N THR A 68 3.55 -3.67 -8.58
CA THR A 68 2.15 -4.13 -8.63
C THR A 68 1.23 -2.90 -8.69
N ILE A 69 0.34 -2.85 -9.69
CA ILE A 69 -0.69 -1.81 -9.82
C ILE A 69 -1.96 -2.26 -9.10
N HIS A 70 -2.60 -1.35 -8.37
CA HIS A 70 -3.85 -1.58 -7.64
C HIS A 70 -5.05 -0.96 -8.37
N SER A 71 -6.24 -1.23 -7.86
CA SER A 71 -7.50 -0.70 -8.36
C SER A 71 -7.62 0.83 -8.26
N ASP A 72 -8.61 1.37 -8.97
CA ASP A 72 -8.91 2.80 -9.00
C ASP A 72 -9.40 3.29 -7.62
N CYS A 73 -8.85 4.42 -7.18
CA CYS A 73 -9.16 5.01 -5.87
C CYS A 73 -10.63 5.43 -5.67
N ALA A 74 -11.40 5.56 -6.75
CA ALA A 74 -12.83 5.84 -6.70
C ALA A 74 -13.70 4.57 -6.75
N VAL A 75 -13.13 3.40 -7.05
CA VAL A 75 -13.86 2.13 -7.22
C VAL A 75 -13.55 1.16 -6.08
N ALA A 76 -12.29 0.76 -5.94
CA ALA A 76 -11.82 -0.17 -4.91
C ALA A 76 -10.48 0.33 -4.34
N PRO A 77 -10.48 1.44 -3.58
CA PRO A 77 -9.26 2.02 -3.03
C PRO A 77 -8.55 1.07 -2.06
N TYR A 78 -7.25 0.87 -2.29
CA TYR A 78 -6.35 0.36 -1.25
C TYR A 78 -5.93 1.53 -0.36
N TYR A 79 -6.52 1.63 0.82
CA TYR A 79 -6.27 2.74 1.73
C TYR A 79 -4.94 2.63 2.47
N GLY A 80 -4.46 3.79 2.91
CA GLY A 80 -3.43 3.95 3.92
C GLY A 80 -3.48 5.35 4.52
N ALA A 81 -2.60 5.63 5.46
CA ALA A 81 -2.36 6.98 5.97
C ALA A 81 -0.86 7.28 6.02
N ILE A 82 -0.53 8.57 5.94
CA ILE A 82 0.83 9.03 6.25
C ILE A 82 1.12 8.74 7.73
N TYR A 83 2.28 8.14 8.02
CA TYR A 83 2.64 7.69 9.36
C TYR A 83 4.07 8.12 9.75
N GLY A 84 4.26 8.41 11.03
CA GLY A 84 5.58 8.76 11.59
C GLY A 84 6.04 10.18 11.26
N GLY A 85 5.09 11.07 10.91
CA GLY A 85 5.32 12.47 10.56
C GLY A 85 5.00 12.82 9.10
N PRO A 86 5.12 14.10 8.71
CA PRO A 86 4.83 14.55 7.35
C PRO A 86 5.69 13.87 6.29
N ALA A 87 5.09 13.51 5.15
CA ALA A 87 5.76 12.79 4.07
C ALA A 87 5.92 13.63 2.81
N LYS A 88 7.10 13.55 2.19
CA LYS A 88 7.37 14.15 0.87
C LYS A 88 7.03 13.14 -0.22
N LEU A 89 6.38 13.63 -1.29
CA LEU A 89 6.09 12.83 -2.47
C LEU A 89 7.06 13.18 -3.58
N SER A 90 7.64 12.18 -4.25
CA SER A 90 8.55 12.35 -5.38
C SER A 90 7.87 12.04 -6.72
N ALA A 91 8.33 12.69 -7.80
CA ALA A 91 7.81 12.44 -9.14
C ALA A 91 8.13 11.03 -9.69
N GLY A 92 9.18 10.37 -9.19
CA GLY A 92 9.63 9.06 -9.65
C GLY A 92 10.09 8.18 -8.49
N ALA A 93 10.05 6.86 -8.71
CA ALA A 93 10.47 5.86 -7.73
C ALA A 93 11.98 5.95 -7.46
N GLY A 94 12.40 5.57 -6.25
CA GLY A 94 13.78 5.71 -5.76
C GLY A 94 14.10 7.14 -5.35
N GLY A 95 13.07 7.90 -5.00
CA GLY A 95 13.04 9.36 -4.97
C GLY A 95 14.27 10.03 -4.33
N SER A 96 14.57 11.25 -4.79
CA SER A 96 15.52 12.15 -4.15
C SER A 96 14.81 13.42 -3.69
N ASP A 97 15.36 14.08 -2.67
CA ASP A 97 14.86 15.35 -2.14
C ASP A 97 14.77 16.47 -3.20
N GLN A 98 15.39 16.29 -4.37
CA GLN A 98 15.38 17.28 -5.46
C GLN A 98 14.15 17.20 -6.37
N ASN A 99 13.36 16.12 -6.28
CA ASN A 99 12.20 15.88 -7.15
C ASN A 99 10.88 15.83 -6.37
N VAL A 100 10.78 16.57 -5.26
CA VAL A 100 9.58 16.65 -4.43
C VAL A 100 8.49 17.41 -5.17
N VAL A 101 7.32 16.77 -5.34
CA VAL A 101 6.15 17.34 -6.01
C VAL A 101 5.06 17.77 -5.04
N ALA A 102 5.05 17.23 -3.83
CA ALA A 102 4.13 17.59 -2.77
C ALA A 102 4.68 17.18 -1.40
N THR A 103 4.12 17.76 -0.33
CA THR A 103 4.32 17.27 1.03
C THR A 103 2.95 17.10 1.68
N LEU A 104 2.71 15.95 2.28
CA LEU A 104 1.47 15.61 2.97
C LEU A 104 1.67 15.66 4.49
N ALA A 105 0.61 16.03 5.20
CA ALA A 105 0.60 16.01 6.66
C ALA A 105 0.68 14.57 7.19
N GLU A 106 1.12 14.42 8.43
CA GLU A 106 0.89 13.20 9.19
C GLU A 106 -0.61 12.89 9.24
N ASP A 107 -0.96 11.60 9.25
CA ASP A 107 -2.32 11.08 9.23
C ASP A 107 -3.16 11.45 8.00
N GLN A 108 -2.59 12.07 6.97
CA GLN A 108 -3.32 12.31 5.73
C GLN A 108 -3.74 10.97 5.10
N LEU A 109 -5.05 10.79 4.88
CA LEU A 109 -5.56 9.61 4.15
C LEU A 109 -5.03 9.60 2.73
N VAL A 110 -4.59 8.42 2.28
CA VAL A 110 -4.11 8.18 0.92
C VAL A 110 -4.77 6.94 0.32
N CYS A 111 -4.74 6.86 -1.01
CA CYS A 111 -4.98 5.66 -1.78
C CYS A 111 -3.65 5.21 -2.40
N ILE A 112 -3.27 3.97 -2.13
CA ILE A 112 -2.10 3.30 -2.69
C ILE A 112 -2.48 2.80 -4.08
N LYS A 113 -1.92 3.44 -5.12
CA LYS A 113 -2.20 3.14 -6.53
C LYS A 113 -1.23 2.10 -7.10
N ALA A 114 -0.02 2.03 -6.55
CA ALA A 114 0.94 0.99 -6.89
C ALA A 114 1.89 0.73 -5.72
N THR A 115 2.40 -0.51 -5.65
CA THR A 115 3.44 -0.94 -4.70
C THR A 115 4.69 -1.32 -5.47
N ALA A 116 5.80 -0.68 -5.15
CA ALA A 116 7.13 -1.02 -5.64
C ALA A 116 7.86 -1.90 -4.62
N LYS A 117 8.43 -3.02 -5.08
CA LYS A 117 9.10 -4.02 -4.24
C LYS A 117 10.57 -4.16 -4.59
N THR A 118 11.36 -4.44 -3.55
CA THR A 118 12.70 -5.01 -3.68
C THR A 118 12.71 -6.39 -3.05
N GLY A 119 12.71 -7.43 -3.88
CA GLY A 119 12.53 -8.81 -3.39
C GLY A 119 11.12 -9.00 -2.82
N ILE A 120 11.03 -9.39 -1.54
CA ILE A 120 9.73 -9.66 -0.89
C ILE A 120 9.14 -8.45 -0.15
N SER A 121 9.91 -7.39 0.06
CA SER A 121 9.51 -6.24 0.86
C SER A 121 9.04 -5.09 -0.01
N ASP A 122 7.99 -4.40 0.46
CA ASP A 122 7.55 -3.13 -0.10
C ASP A 122 8.64 -2.08 0.19
N ALA A 123 9.10 -1.43 -0.87
CA ALA A 123 10.12 -0.39 -0.79
C ALA A 123 9.47 1.00 -0.87
N GLU A 124 8.56 1.18 -1.82
CA GLU A 124 7.87 2.44 -2.05
C GLU A 124 6.41 2.22 -2.48
N TYR A 125 5.59 3.22 -2.27
CA TYR A 125 4.23 3.29 -2.81
C TYR A 125 4.11 4.47 -3.75
N PHE A 126 3.40 4.29 -4.86
CA PHE A 126 2.84 5.42 -5.60
C PHE A 126 1.44 5.68 -5.06
N ILE A 127 1.24 6.85 -4.44
CA ILE A 127 0.01 7.18 -3.73
C ILE A 127 -0.69 8.38 -4.35
N MET A 128 -1.98 8.52 -4.06
CA MET A 128 -2.76 9.74 -4.23
C MET A 128 -3.36 10.14 -2.88
N ALA A 129 -3.21 11.41 -2.50
CA ALA A 129 -3.89 11.94 -1.33
C ALA A 129 -5.42 11.92 -1.53
N MET A 130 -6.15 11.67 -0.46
CA MET A 130 -7.61 11.58 -0.50
C MET A 130 -8.23 12.90 -0.01
N PRO A 131 -9.38 13.33 -0.54
CA PRO A 131 -10.03 14.56 -0.08
C PRO A 131 -10.30 14.54 1.44
N ILE A 132 -10.11 15.68 2.10
CA ILE A 132 -10.19 15.84 3.57
C ILE A 132 -11.62 15.57 4.08
N ASP A 133 -12.62 15.92 3.28
CA ASP A 133 -14.05 15.81 3.57
C ASP A 133 -14.63 14.45 3.16
N ARG A 134 -13.79 13.42 2.95
CA ARG A 134 -14.28 12.12 2.46
C ARG A 134 -15.23 11.44 3.45
N PHE A 135 -15.10 11.72 4.74
CA PHE A 135 -15.91 11.10 5.79
C PHE A 135 -16.62 12.17 6.62
N ASP A 136 -17.95 12.25 6.48
CA ASP A 136 -18.78 13.32 7.05
C ASP A 136 -19.06 13.18 8.56
N LYS A 137 -18.60 12.13 9.25
CA LYS A 137 -18.97 11.85 10.65
C LYS A 137 -17.85 11.19 11.43
N CYS A 138 -17.46 11.80 12.54
CA CYS A 138 -16.35 11.30 13.34
C CYS A 138 -16.40 11.68 14.83
N ASP A 139 -16.16 10.71 15.71
CA ASP A 139 -16.09 10.88 17.17
C ASP A 139 -14.67 10.78 17.75
N GLY A 140 -13.65 10.73 16.89
CA GLY A 140 -12.25 11.04 17.23
C GLY A 140 -11.35 9.86 17.60
N VAL A 141 -11.87 8.64 17.70
CA VAL A 141 -11.06 7.43 18.02
C VAL A 141 -10.76 6.59 16.78
N ASP A 142 -11.63 6.65 15.78
CA ASP A 142 -11.52 5.93 14.52
C ASP A 142 -10.43 6.54 13.61
N VAL A 143 -9.73 5.68 12.85
CA VAL A 143 -8.78 6.10 11.81
C VAL A 143 -9.40 7.13 10.87
N LEU A 144 -10.69 6.98 10.54
CA LEU A 144 -11.47 7.92 9.74
C LEU A 144 -11.45 9.34 10.33
N CYS A 145 -11.33 9.46 11.64
CA CYS A 145 -11.39 10.74 12.35
C CYS A 145 -10.05 11.41 12.47
N ARG A 146 -8.99 10.62 12.61
CA ARG A 146 -7.62 11.12 12.56
C ARG A 146 -7.32 11.71 11.18
N VAL A 147 -7.73 11.00 10.13
CA VAL A 147 -7.45 11.41 8.75
C VAL A 147 -8.38 12.49 8.17
N SER A 148 -9.50 12.78 8.84
CA SER A 148 -10.47 13.82 8.45
C SER A 148 -10.30 15.14 9.22
N ALA A 149 -9.30 15.23 10.10
CA ALA A 149 -9.03 16.45 10.83
C ALA A 149 -8.63 17.60 9.87
N PRO A 150 -9.04 18.86 10.14
CA PRO A 150 -8.61 19.99 9.33
C PRO A 150 -7.09 20.11 9.28
N LEU A 151 -6.53 20.18 8.07
CA LEU A 151 -5.09 20.34 7.87
C LEU A 151 -4.61 21.73 8.29
N SER A 152 -3.46 21.79 8.95
CA SER A 152 -2.72 23.04 9.14
C SER A 152 -2.08 23.50 7.84
N GLU A 153 -1.67 24.77 7.78
CA GLU A 153 -0.72 25.18 6.74
C GLU A 153 0.65 24.49 6.97
N PRO A 154 1.41 24.18 5.90
CA PRO A 154 1.11 24.44 4.49
C PRO A 154 0.29 23.33 3.79
N TYR A 155 -0.08 22.26 4.49
CA TYR A 155 -0.71 21.07 3.90
C TYR A 155 -2.10 21.35 3.35
N ARG A 156 -2.85 22.26 3.99
CA ARG A 156 -4.13 22.74 3.48
C ARG A 156 -4.01 23.33 2.08
N THR A 157 -3.00 24.17 1.83
CA THR A 157 -2.71 24.73 0.49
C THR A 157 -2.38 23.63 -0.51
N THR A 158 -1.63 22.61 -0.10
CA THR A 158 -1.29 21.46 -0.97
C THR A 158 -2.55 20.68 -1.39
N MET A 159 -3.54 20.60 -0.51
CA MET A 159 -4.80 19.89 -0.75
C MET A 159 -5.92 20.76 -1.32
N GLU A 160 -5.73 22.08 -1.52
CA GLU A 160 -6.79 23.05 -1.85
C GLU A 160 -7.62 22.64 -3.09
N ASN A 161 -6.98 22.02 -4.08
CA ASN A 161 -7.63 21.60 -5.32
C ASN A 161 -8.12 20.14 -5.31
N CYS A 162 -7.74 19.36 -4.30
CA CYS A 162 -8.11 17.95 -4.15
C CYS A 162 -9.57 17.83 -3.73
N LYS A 163 -10.42 17.29 -4.62
CA LYS A 163 -11.85 17.17 -4.33
C LYS A 163 -12.49 15.94 -4.95
N GLN A 164 -13.51 15.44 -4.29
CA GLN A 164 -14.42 14.45 -4.85
C GLN A 164 -15.63 15.16 -5.49
N LEU A 165 -15.90 14.85 -6.75
CA LEU A 165 -17.10 15.32 -7.43
C LEU A 165 -18.31 14.48 -7.00
N LYS A 166 -19.52 15.01 -7.22
CA LYS A 166 -20.78 14.27 -6.99
C LYS A 166 -20.86 12.93 -7.74
N SER A 167 -20.10 12.79 -8.82
CA SER A 167 -20.00 11.53 -9.58
C SER A 167 -19.09 10.47 -8.93
N GLY A 168 -18.49 10.77 -7.77
CA GLY A 168 -17.46 9.93 -7.14
C GLY A 168 -16.06 10.12 -7.70
N LYS A 169 -15.89 10.87 -8.79
CA LYS A 169 -14.57 11.12 -9.39
C LYS A 169 -13.72 12.00 -8.49
N ILE A 170 -12.47 11.60 -8.30
CA ILE A 170 -11.48 12.35 -7.52
C ILE A 170 -10.58 13.12 -8.48
N LEU A 171 -10.35 14.41 -8.19
CA LEU A 171 -9.62 15.32 -9.08
C LEU A 171 -8.55 16.12 -8.33
N SER A 172 -7.45 16.37 -9.03
CA SER A 172 -6.40 17.32 -8.65
C SER A 172 -5.78 17.08 -7.26
N CYS A 173 -5.84 15.84 -6.79
CA CYS A 173 -5.19 15.46 -5.55
C CYS A 173 -3.70 15.25 -5.76
N PRO A 174 -2.85 15.71 -4.81
CA PRO A 174 -1.43 15.42 -4.81
C PRO A 174 -1.17 13.92 -4.94
N GLN A 175 -0.17 13.56 -5.71
CA GLN A 175 0.22 12.17 -5.93
C GLN A 175 1.72 12.10 -6.22
N GLY A 176 2.31 10.94 -5.92
CA GLY A 176 3.73 10.71 -6.11
C GLY A 176 4.21 9.46 -5.38
N TRP A 177 5.49 9.17 -5.54
CA TRP A 177 6.18 8.10 -4.84
C TRP A 177 6.56 8.51 -3.42
N VAL A 178 6.48 7.57 -2.50
CA VAL A 178 6.85 7.74 -1.09
C VAL A 178 7.43 6.43 -0.55
N GLN A 179 8.36 6.53 0.40
CA GLN A 179 8.92 5.34 1.07
C GLN A 179 7.81 4.57 1.80
N ALA A 180 7.91 3.24 1.76
CA ALA A 180 6.87 2.38 2.32
C ALA A 180 6.72 2.52 3.85
N ASP A 181 7.78 2.89 4.56
CA ASP A 181 7.77 3.10 6.02
C ASP A 181 7.07 4.39 6.46
N ALA A 182 6.84 5.33 5.55
CA ALA A 182 6.08 6.54 5.79
C ALA A 182 4.56 6.35 5.58
N ILE A 183 4.12 5.13 5.24
CA ILE A 183 2.71 4.78 5.05
C ILE A 183 2.33 3.65 6.01
N GLU A 184 1.22 3.85 6.72
CA GLU A 184 0.49 2.76 7.37
C GLU A 184 -0.58 2.24 6.38
N PRO A 185 -0.41 1.05 5.77
CA PRO A 185 -1.39 0.51 4.84
C PRO A 185 -2.58 -0.13 5.56
N TYR A 186 -3.77 0.00 4.97
CA TYR A 186 -5.02 -0.57 5.46
C TYR A 186 -5.58 -1.59 4.45
N PRO A 187 -5.00 -2.80 4.37
CA PRO A 187 -5.34 -3.79 3.35
C PRO A 187 -6.76 -4.35 3.49
N ASN A 188 -7.36 -4.24 4.68
CA ASN A 188 -8.73 -4.64 4.96
C ASN A 188 -9.73 -3.47 4.86
N GLY A 189 -9.27 -2.30 4.41
CA GLY A 189 -10.06 -1.07 4.44
C GLY A 189 -10.00 -0.36 5.79
N LEU A 190 -10.88 0.63 5.95
CA LEU A 190 -10.98 1.50 7.11
C LEU A 190 -12.14 0.97 7.98
N GLU A 191 -11.82 0.15 8.98
CA GLU A 191 -12.76 -0.41 9.95
C GLU A 191 -12.57 0.20 11.34
#